data_AF-A0A956F4H6-F1
#
_entry.id   AF-A0A956F4H6-F1
#
_cell.length_a   1.000
_cell.length_b   1.000
_cell.length_c   1.000
_cell.angle_alpha   90.00
_cell.angle_beta   90.00
_cell.angle_gamma   90.00
#
_symmetry.space_group_name_H-M   'P 1'
#
loop_
_entity.id
_entity.type
_entity.pdbx_description
1 polymer ?
#
loop_
_entity_poly.entity_id
_entity_poly.type
_entity_poly.pdbx_seq_one_letter_code
_entity_poly.pdbx_strand_id
1 'polypeptide(L)'
;MAVALKISGPEGERRVNVSGSVKLGRASGCDVVLKHPSVSAEALLVRRDGAGAIADPLGGVVALNDARMQSKHQLKDGDELKVGPYRVKVLLTGSLSVRPPSVRPGDLAPASTRPPLTLPPGSAPLSMRPSAPPPAPVELSESERVRILSDARARLTRGEKRSIVLSKLGEAGLQRGEAAAHIEDVISQLRGATKHRARRRALLGFMLLLLGLVATAYFAKFIPSGIGEKVLALRLPHAEQVLLFAGEHWLGPAVMVLGALVLLAALFRLLRGDPRFNR
;
A
#
# COMPACT_ATOMS: atom_id res chain seq x y z
N MET A 1 -9.16 22.02 18.41
CA MET A 1 -8.47 20.88 19.04
C MET A 1 -7.59 20.19 18.02
N ALA A 2 -6.32 20.00 18.35
CA ALA A 2 -5.41 19.18 17.57
C ALA A 2 -5.43 17.76 18.15
N VAL A 3 -5.60 16.76 17.28
CA VAL A 3 -5.54 15.36 17.68
C VAL A 3 -4.17 14.83 17.28
N ALA A 4 -3.43 14.26 18.23
CA ALA A 4 -2.16 13.61 17.98
C ALA A 4 -2.22 12.16 18.47
N LEU A 5 -1.57 11.26 17.74
CA LEU A 5 -1.41 9.86 18.09
C LEU A 5 0.05 9.64 18.47
N LYS A 6 0.30 9.16 19.69
CA LYS A 6 1.61 8.66 20.12
C LYS A 6 1.62 7.15 19.92
N ILE A 7 2.48 6.67 19.04
CA ILE A 7 2.60 5.27 18.64
C ILE A 7 3.89 4.73 19.24
N SER A 8 3.80 3.70 20.06
CA SER A 8 4.94 3.01 20.66
C SER A 8 4.94 1.55 20.20
N GLY A 9 6.09 1.07 19.71
CA GLY A 9 6.24 -0.30 19.20
C GLY A 9 7.70 -0.72 19.06
N PRO A 10 7.96 -1.86 18.39
CA PRO A 10 9.32 -2.39 18.21
C PRO A 10 10.25 -1.46 17.40
N GLU A 11 9.69 -0.59 16.56
CA GLU A 11 10.44 0.41 15.79
C GLU A 11 10.72 1.71 16.59
N GLY A 12 10.30 1.77 17.86
CA GLY A 12 10.43 2.94 18.72
C GLY A 12 9.14 3.72 18.91
N GLU A 13 9.26 4.97 19.34
CA GLU A 13 8.13 5.89 19.53
C GLU A 13 8.02 6.90 18.40
N ARG A 14 6.79 7.13 17.91
CA ARG A 14 6.50 8.11 16.86
C ARG A 14 5.23 8.89 17.21
N ARG A 15 5.22 10.19 16.91
CA ARG A 15 4.01 11.03 17.01
C ARG A 15 3.48 11.38 15.62
N VAL A 16 2.16 11.32 15.46
CA VAL A 16 1.47 11.62 14.21
C VAL A 16 0.30 12.56 14.49
N ASN A 17 0.27 13.71 13.81
CA ASN A 17 -0.83 14.65 13.92
C ASN A 17 -1.97 14.25 12.97
N VAL A 18 -3.21 14.27 13.47
CA VAL A 18 -4.42 13.91 12.73
C VAL A 18 -5.16 15.20 12.34
N SER A 19 -4.98 15.64 11.09
CA SER A 19 -5.67 16.82 10.55
C SER A 19 -7.06 16.53 9.99
N GLY A 20 -7.34 15.27 9.60
CA GLY A 20 -8.65 14.83 9.11
C GLY A 20 -8.88 13.35 9.41
N SER A 21 -8.36 12.48 8.55
CA SER A 21 -8.36 11.03 8.75
C SER A 21 -6.96 10.47 8.64
N VAL A 22 -6.61 9.51 9.48
CA VAL A 22 -5.34 8.78 9.43
C VAL A 22 -5.64 7.29 9.45
N LYS A 23 -5.16 6.58 8.43
CA LYS A 23 -5.19 5.13 8.34
C LYS A 23 -3.91 4.52 8.90
N LEU A 24 -4.07 3.53 9.76
CA LEU A 24 -2.99 2.73 10.31
C LEU A 24 -3.13 1.28 9.84
N GLY A 25 -2.04 0.69 9.38
CA GLY A 25 -2.04 -0.68 8.89
C GLY A 25 -0.68 -1.12 8.34
N ARG A 26 -0.59 -2.39 7.94
CA ARG A 26 0.64 -2.98 7.38
C ARG A 26 0.87 -2.58 5.92
N ALA A 27 -0.19 -2.25 5.18
CA ALA A 27 -0.09 -1.90 3.77
C ALA A 27 0.64 -0.56 3.56
N SER A 28 1.40 -0.47 2.47
CA SER A 28 2.13 0.75 2.09
C SER A 28 1.22 1.93 1.71
N GLY A 29 -0.08 1.69 1.52
CA GLY A 29 -1.09 2.73 1.26
C GLY A 29 -1.66 3.39 2.52
N CYS A 30 -1.27 2.93 3.73
CA CYS A 30 -1.69 3.56 4.98
C CYS A 30 -0.85 4.80 5.28
N ASP A 31 -1.45 5.80 5.93
CA ASP A 31 -0.77 7.02 6.37
C ASP A 31 0.31 6.69 7.41
N VAL A 32 0.03 5.72 8.28
CA VAL A 32 0.99 5.13 9.20
C VAL A 32 1.16 3.65 8.88
N VAL A 33 2.32 3.32 8.34
CA VAL A 33 2.70 1.94 8.02
C VAL A 33 3.29 1.26 9.26
N LEU A 34 2.63 0.21 9.73
CA LEU A 34 3.04 -0.62 10.87
C LEU A 34 3.64 -1.93 10.33
N LYS A 35 4.97 -2.07 10.35
CA LYS A 35 5.67 -3.21 9.75
C LYS A 35 5.69 -4.43 10.66
N HIS A 36 4.54 -5.01 10.94
CA HIS A 36 4.46 -6.25 11.70
C HIS A 36 3.46 -7.22 11.07
N PRO A 37 3.80 -8.52 10.93
CA PRO A 37 2.95 -9.49 10.25
C PRO A 37 1.59 -9.72 10.93
N SER A 38 1.49 -9.52 12.25
CA SER A 38 0.20 -9.62 12.97
C SER A 38 -0.74 -8.44 12.76
N VAL A 39 -0.30 -7.38 12.08
CA VAL A 39 -1.14 -6.21 11.78
C VAL A 39 -1.82 -6.40 10.42
N SER A 40 -3.13 -6.16 10.38
CA SER A 40 -3.92 -6.19 9.14
C SER A 40 -3.36 -5.20 8.10
N ALA A 41 -3.58 -5.47 6.82
CA ALA A 41 -3.22 -4.55 5.74
C ALA A 41 -3.78 -3.15 5.98
N GLU A 42 -5.06 -3.08 6.34
CA GLU A 42 -5.75 -1.90 6.87
C GLU A 42 -6.35 -2.31 8.22
N ALA A 43 -5.82 -1.77 9.32
CA ALA A 43 -6.19 -2.23 10.66
C ALA A 43 -7.17 -1.26 11.33
N LEU A 44 -6.86 0.04 11.28
CA LEU A 44 -7.56 1.06 12.03
C LEU A 44 -7.64 2.36 11.23
N LEU A 45 -8.81 2.97 11.19
CA LEU A 45 -9.03 4.31 10.67
C LEU A 45 -9.39 5.23 11.83
N VAL A 46 -8.57 6.25 12.08
CA VAL A 46 -8.86 7.30 13.05
C VAL A 46 -9.31 8.54 12.30
N ARG A 47 -10.53 8.99 12.56
CA ARG A 47 -11.09 10.22 11.98
C ARG A 47 -11.34 11.24 13.07
N ARG A 48 -11.00 12.49 12.78
CA ARG A 48 -11.42 13.60 13.62
C ARG A 48 -12.93 13.84 13.44
N ASP A 49 -13.62 14.04 14.55
CA ASP A 49 -15.06 14.33 14.59
C ASP A 49 -15.33 15.51 15.53
N GLY A 50 -15.40 16.72 14.96
CA GLY A 50 -15.54 17.96 15.70
C GLY A 50 -14.41 18.18 16.72
N ALA A 51 -14.77 18.09 18.01
CA ALA A 51 -13.86 18.20 19.15
C ALA A 51 -13.19 16.86 19.52
N GLY A 52 -13.69 15.73 19.05
CA GLY A 52 -13.17 14.40 19.37
C GLY A 52 -12.47 13.71 18.19
N ALA A 53 -12.21 12.43 18.40
CA ALA A 53 -11.80 11.50 17.35
C ALA A 53 -12.65 10.22 17.45
N ILE A 54 -12.87 9.57 16.32
CA ILE A 54 -13.54 8.27 16.21
C ILE A 54 -12.51 7.27 15.67
N ALA A 55 -12.37 6.14 16.36
CA ALA A 55 -11.66 4.97 15.88
C ALA A 55 -12.64 4.01 15.20
N ASP A 56 -12.31 3.59 13.97
CA ASP A 56 -13.09 2.64 13.18
C ASP A 56 -12.19 1.42 12.85
N PRO A 57 -12.44 0.24 13.42
CA PRO A 57 -11.65 -0.95 13.14
C PRO A 57 -11.98 -1.48 11.75
N LEU A 58 -11.04 -1.39 10.80
CA LEU A 58 -11.23 -1.87 9.44
C LEU A 58 -10.90 -3.36 9.29
N GLY A 59 -10.02 -3.91 10.14
CA GLY A 59 -9.66 -5.31 10.09
C GLY A 59 -8.66 -5.74 11.16
N GLY A 60 -8.57 -7.05 11.39
CA GLY A 60 -7.71 -7.65 12.40
C GLY A 60 -8.25 -7.48 13.83
N VAL A 61 -7.36 -7.63 14.82
CA VAL A 61 -7.70 -7.48 16.24
C VAL A 61 -7.17 -6.13 16.72
N VAL A 62 -8.10 -5.21 16.97
CA VAL A 62 -7.84 -3.92 17.63
C VAL A 62 -8.49 -3.96 19.02
N ALA A 63 -7.75 -3.57 20.05
CA ALA A 63 -8.29 -3.39 21.40
C ALA A 63 -8.18 -1.92 21.83
N LEU A 64 -9.17 -1.44 22.56
CA LEU A 64 -9.20 -0.12 23.19
C LEU A 64 -9.22 -0.33 24.70
N ASN A 65 -8.21 0.17 25.41
CA ASN A 65 -8.05 0.01 26.86
C ASN A 65 -8.23 -1.47 27.30
N ASP A 66 -7.51 -2.37 26.62
CA ASP A 66 -7.55 -3.83 26.78
C ASP A 66 -8.86 -4.55 26.38
N ALA A 67 -9.90 -3.83 25.97
CA ALA A 67 -11.14 -4.41 25.46
C ALA A 67 -11.14 -4.49 23.92
N ARG A 68 -11.48 -5.65 23.34
CA ARG A 68 -11.54 -5.80 21.87
C ARG A 68 -12.64 -4.90 21.28
N MET A 69 -12.25 -4.09 20.29
CA MET A 69 -13.15 -3.18 19.59
C MET A 69 -13.74 -3.86 18.36
N GLN A 70 -15.07 -3.89 18.25
CA GLN A 70 -15.80 -4.51 17.12
C GLN A 70 -16.52 -3.48 16.24
N SER A 71 -16.74 -2.28 16.76
CA SER A 71 -17.47 -1.20 16.11
C SER A 71 -16.75 0.12 16.32
N LYS A 72 -17.26 1.16 15.66
CA LYS A 72 -16.76 2.53 15.81
C LYS A 72 -16.83 2.96 17.27
N HIS A 73 -15.75 3.55 17.78
CA HIS A 73 -15.69 4.05 19.15
C HIS A 73 -15.19 5.49 19.19
N GLN A 74 -15.82 6.33 20.02
CA GLN A 74 -15.39 7.70 20.22
C GLN A 74 -14.22 7.72 21.22
N LEU A 75 -13.07 8.22 20.77
CA LEU A 75 -11.84 8.27 21.54
C LEU A 75 -11.84 9.47 22.48
N LYS A 76 -11.35 9.23 23.69
CA LYS A 76 -11.08 10.23 24.72
C LYS A 76 -9.59 10.51 24.80
N ASP A 77 -9.25 11.63 25.43
CA ASP A 77 -7.85 11.94 25.72
C ASP A 77 -7.25 10.88 26.65
N GLY A 78 -6.08 10.37 26.30
CA GLY A 78 -5.38 9.33 27.05
C GLY A 78 -5.78 7.89 26.71
N ASP A 79 -6.81 7.66 25.90
CA ASP A 79 -7.19 6.31 25.46
C ASP A 79 -6.04 5.60 24.76
N GLU A 80 -5.91 4.30 25.01
CA GLU A 80 -4.86 3.46 24.45
C GLU A 80 -5.45 2.39 23.52
N LEU A 81 -5.08 2.46 22.25
CA LEU A 81 -5.45 1.51 21.22
C LEU A 81 -4.30 0.53 20.99
N LYS A 82 -4.56 -0.77 21.07
CA LYS A 82 -3.59 -1.83 20.79
C LYS A 82 -3.85 -2.44 19.42
N VAL A 83 -2.85 -2.39 18.55
CA VAL A 83 -2.89 -2.93 17.18
C VAL A 83 -1.69 -3.86 17.00
N GLY A 84 -1.90 -5.17 17.19
CA GLY A 84 -0.80 -6.13 17.24
C GLY A 84 0.19 -5.79 18.37
N PRO A 85 1.49 -5.63 18.10
CA PRO A 85 2.48 -5.24 19.11
C PRO A 85 2.56 -3.71 19.34
N TYR A 86 1.80 -2.91 18.59
CA TYR A 86 1.83 -1.45 18.72
C TYR A 86 0.80 -0.96 19.72
N ARG A 87 1.20 0.03 20.52
CA ARG A 87 0.35 0.79 21.44
C ARG A 87 0.19 2.21 20.91
N VAL A 88 -1.03 2.65 20.69
CA VAL A 88 -1.38 3.95 20.12
C VAL A 88 -2.16 4.73 21.16
N LYS A 89 -1.51 5.70 21.80
CA LYS A 89 -2.13 6.58 22.79
C LYS A 89 -2.67 7.84 22.12
N VAL A 90 -3.92 8.17 22.40
CA VAL A 90 -4.60 9.37 21.89
C VAL A 90 -4.24 10.56 22.76
N LEU A 91 -3.78 11.64 22.13
CA LEU A 91 -3.47 12.92 22.78
C LEU A 91 -4.31 14.02 22.14
N LEU A 92 -5.37 14.45 22.83
CA LEU A 92 -6.23 15.57 22.42
C LEU A 92 -5.63 16.87 22.94
N THR A 93 -4.78 17.50 22.13
CA THR A 93 -4.19 18.81 22.47
C THR A 93 -5.24 19.90 22.26
N GLY A 94 -5.78 20.41 23.36
CA GLY A 94 -6.79 21.47 23.36
C GLY A 94 -8.03 21.17 24.20
N SER A 95 -8.07 20.05 24.93
CA SER A 95 -8.86 20.04 26.16
C SER A 95 -8.09 20.96 27.09
N LEU A 96 -8.58 22.19 27.24
CA LEU A 96 -8.40 22.86 28.52
C LEU A 96 -8.91 21.81 29.51
N SER A 97 -7.98 21.18 30.22
CA SER A 97 -8.31 20.29 31.32
C SER A 97 -9.08 21.19 32.27
N VAL A 98 -10.40 21.20 32.11
CA VAL A 98 -11.31 21.69 33.13
C VAL A 98 -11.04 20.71 34.24
N ARG A 99 -10.09 21.10 35.10
CA ARG A 99 -9.77 20.41 36.34
C ARG A 99 -11.13 20.05 36.91
N PRO A 100 -11.47 18.75 37.05
CA PRO A 100 -12.77 18.38 37.58
C PRO A 100 -12.94 19.22 38.84
N PRO A 101 -14.02 20.03 38.95
CA PRO A 101 -14.21 20.88 40.11
C PRO A 101 -14.03 19.95 41.29
N SER A 102 -13.04 20.24 42.13
CA SER A 102 -12.74 19.43 43.30
C SER A 102 -14.03 19.43 44.11
N VAL A 103 -14.84 18.38 43.93
CA VAL A 103 -16.05 18.16 44.69
C VAL A 103 -15.53 17.99 46.10
N ARG A 104 -15.72 19.02 46.92
CA ARG A 104 -15.38 18.95 48.33
C ARG A 104 -16.18 17.76 48.88
N PRO A 105 -15.57 16.83 49.63
CA PRO A 105 -16.26 15.67 50.21
C PRO A 105 -17.42 15.96 51.18
N GLY A 106 -18.02 17.16 51.17
CA GLY A 106 -19.08 17.60 52.08
C GLY A 106 -20.47 17.78 51.46
N ASP A 107 -20.63 17.74 50.13
CA ASP A 107 -21.93 18.02 49.46
C ASP A 107 -22.72 16.74 49.11
N LEU A 108 -22.70 15.74 49.99
CA LEU A 108 -23.60 14.59 49.89
C LEU A 108 -25.00 14.99 50.37
N ALA A 109 -25.83 15.51 49.47
CA ALA A 109 -27.26 15.66 49.71
C ALA A 109 -27.93 14.27 49.84
N PRO A 110 -28.89 14.10 50.76
CA PRO A 110 -29.52 12.81 51.03
C PRO A 110 -30.38 12.30 49.86
N ALA A 111 -30.36 10.98 49.70
CA ALA A 111 -31.03 10.21 48.65
C ALA A 111 -32.52 10.56 48.52
N SER A 112 -32.90 11.06 47.35
CA SER A 112 -34.30 11.23 46.96
C SER A 112 -34.84 9.90 46.43
N THR A 113 -35.66 9.24 47.24
CA THR A 113 -36.49 8.09 46.93
C THR A 113 -37.41 8.41 45.74
N ARG A 114 -37.14 7.81 44.57
CA ARG A 114 -38.11 7.83 43.45
C ARG A 114 -39.01 6.60 43.52
N PRO A 115 -40.34 6.75 43.39
CA PRO A 115 -41.27 5.63 43.37
C PRO A 115 -41.19 4.82 42.06
N PRO A 116 -41.59 3.54 42.09
CA PRO A 116 -41.58 2.66 40.93
C PRO A 116 -42.64 3.06 39.90
N LEU A 117 -42.22 3.23 38.64
CA LEU A 117 -43.12 3.42 37.49
C LEU A 117 -43.70 2.07 37.06
N THR A 118 -44.98 1.87 37.35
CA THR A 118 -45.80 0.77 36.86
C THR A 118 -46.18 1.03 35.40
N LEU A 119 -45.79 0.13 34.49
CA LEU A 119 -46.21 0.16 33.08
C LEU A 119 -47.59 -0.52 32.91
N PRO A 120 -48.53 0.05 32.12
CA PRO A 120 -49.81 -0.57 31.84
C PRO A 120 -49.69 -1.71 30.80
N PRO A 121 -50.40 -2.84 30.99
CA PRO A 121 -50.52 -3.91 30.01
C PRO A 121 -51.70 -3.64 29.06
N GLY A 122 -51.48 -3.71 27.75
CA GLY A 122 -52.58 -3.81 26.77
C GLY A 122 -52.44 -2.90 25.56
N SER A 123 -51.74 -3.37 24.54
CA SER A 123 -51.90 -2.87 23.17
C SER A 123 -51.76 -4.05 22.23
N ALA A 124 -52.91 -4.59 21.82
CA ALA A 124 -52.97 -5.68 20.85
C ALA A 124 -52.41 -5.22 19.50
N PRO A 125 -51.55 -6.01 18.83
CA PRO A 125 -51.04 -5.67 17.52
C PRO A 125 -52.15 -5.83 16.47
N LEU A 126 -52.39 -4.76 15.72
CA LEU A 126 -53.25 -4.75 14.55
C LEU A 126 -52.66 -5.67 13.48
N SER A 127 -53.45 -6.69 13.11
CA SER A 127 -53.17 -7.66 12.06
C SER A 127 -53.08 -6.96 10.70
N MET A 128 -51.85 -6.70 10.24
CA MET A 128 -51.59 -6.22 8.89
C MET A 128 -51.63 -7.39 7.90
N ARG A 129 -52.56 -7.29 6.95
CA ARG A 129 -52.71 -8.19 5.81
C ARG A 129 -51.42 -8.16 4.96
N PRO A 130 -50.74 -9.30 4.73
CA PRO A 130 -49.50 -9.33 3.96
C PRO A 130 -49.76 -8.92 2.52
N SER A 131 -49.10 -7.85 2.06
CA SER A 131 -48.98 -7.54 0.64
C SER A 131 -48.20 -8.65 -0.06
N ALA A 132 -48.65 -9.05 -1.25
CA ALA A 132 -47.96 -10.06 -2.05
C ALA A 132 -46.48 -9.69 -2.20
N PRO A 133 -45.56 -10.64 -1.95
CA PRO A 133 -44.13 -10.36 -2.02
C PRO A 133 -43.76 -9.90 -3.43
N PRO A 134 -42.97 -8.82 -3.58
CA PRO A 134 -42.44 -8.42 -4.87
C PRO A 134 -41.68 -9.58 -5.51
N PRO A 135 -41.69 -9.73 -6.85
CA PRO A 135 -40.97 -10.80 -7.53
C PRO A 135 -39.51 -10.77 -7.09
N ALA A 136 -39.02 -11.94 -6.67
CA ALA A 136 -37.65 -12.07 -6.17
C ALA A 136 -36.67 -11.53 -7.23
N PRO A 137 -35.73 -10.65 -6.86
CA PRO A 137 -34.65 -10.25 -7.75
C PRO A 137 -34.00 -11.50 -8.33
N VAL A 138 -33.85 -11.56 -9.65
CA VAL A 138 -33.16 -12.66 -10.31
C VAL A 138 -31.72 -12.65 -9.84
N GLU A 139 -31.40 -13.49 -8.86
CA GLU A 139 -30.05 -13.64 -8.34
C GLU A 139 -29.21 -14.37 -9.39
N LEU A 140 -28.42 -13.60 -10.13
CA LEU A 140 -27.35 -14.14 -10.97
C LEU A 140 -26.47 -15.05 -10.12
N SER A 141 -26.27 -16.29 -10.60
CA SER A 141 -25.39 -17.25 -9.95
C SER A 141 -23.98 -16.68 -9.79
N GLU A 142 -23.31 -17.01 -8.68
CA GLU A 142 -21.98 -16.47 -8.35
C GLU A 142 -20.94 -16.76 -9.43
N SER A 143 -21.05 -17.93 -10.09
CA SER A 143 -20.20 -18.33 -11.21
C SER A 143 -20.39 -17.42 -12.45
N GLU A 144 -21.61 -16.98 -12.71
CA GLU A 144 -21.94 -16.09 -13.81
C GLU A 144 -21.45 -14.66 -13.54
N ARG A 145 -21.58 -14.19 -12.29
CA ARG A 145 -20.98 -12.92 -11.83
C ARG A 145 -19.46 -12.91 -12.01
N VAL A 146 -18.77 -13.99 -11.63
CA VAL A 146 -17.31 -14.11 -11.79
C VAL A 146 -16.90 -14.12 -13.27
N ARG A 147 -17.67 -14.78 -14.13
CA ARG A 147 -17.43 -14.76 -15.58
C ARG A 147 -17.56 -13.34 -16.15
N ILE A 148 -18.65 -12.64 -15.83
CA ILE A 148 -18.88 -11.27 -16.31
C ILE A 148 -17.77 -10.31 -15.84
N LEU A 149 -17.34 -10.40 -14.58
CA LEU A 149 -16.27 -9.56 -14.04
C LEU A 149 -14.90 -9.86 -14.64
N SER A 150 -14.58 -11.15 -14.87
CA SER A 150 -13.30 -11.53 -15.48
C SER A 150 -13.18 -11.05 -16.94
N ASP A 151 -14.28 -11.11 -17.70
CA ASP A 151 -14.34 -10.64 -19.08
C ASP A 151 -14.24 -9.10 -19.17
N ALA A 152 -14.93 -8.38 -18.26
CA ALA A 152 -14.81 -6.93 -18.13
C ALA A 152 -13.37 -6.48 -17.82
N ARG A 153 -12.67 -7.21 -16.95
CA ARG A 153 -11.25 -6.95 -16.63
C ARG A 153 -10.36 -7.15 -17.86
N ALA A 154 -10.55 -8.23 -18.61
CA ALA A 154 -9.78 -8.51 -19.83
C ALA A 154 -9.98 -7.45 -20.92
N ARG A 155 -11.17 -6.86 -21.01
CA ARG A 155 -11.51 -5.76 -21.92
C ARG A 155 -10.84 -4.44 -21.52
N LEU A 156 -10.88 -4.09 -20.23
CA LEU A 156 -10.18 -2.91 -19.71
C LEU A 156 -8.67 -2.98 -19.93
N THR A 157 -8.07 -4.17 -19.78
CA THR A 157 -6.63 -4.35 -20.06
C THR A 157 -6.27 -4.20 -21.54
N ARG A 158 -7.23 -4.40 -22.46
CA ARG A 158 -7.06 -4.18 -23.90
C ARG A 158 -7.28 -2.73 -24.33
N GLY A 159 -7.55 -1.81 -23.40
CA GLY A 159 -7.74 -0.39 -23.70
C GLY A 159 -9.13 -0.03 -24.20
N GLU A 160 -10.13 -0.90 -24.01
CA GLU A 160 -11.52 -0.59 -24.35
C GLU A 160 -12.02 0.59 -23.48
N LYS A 161 -12.78 1.53 -24.08
CA LYS A 161 -13.24 2.74 -23.37
C LYS A 161 -14.14 2.34 -22.20
N ARG A 162 -13.89 2.94 -21.02
CA ARG A 162 -14.62 2.69 -19.76
C ARG A 162 -16.15 2.78 -19.92
N SER A 163 -16.64 3.69 -20.75
CA SER A 163 -18.07 3.86 -21.03
C SER A 163 -18.72 2.62 -21.66
N ILE A 164 -17.99 1.90 -22.53
CA ILE A 164 -18.46 0.70 -23.22
C ILE A 164 -18.52 -0.50 -22.27
N VAL A 165 -17.56 -0.58 -21.34
CA VAL A 165 -17.53 -1.66 -20.34
C VAL A 165 -18.65 -1.46 -19.31
N LEU A 166 -18.91 -0.22 -18.90
CA LEU A 166 -19.99 0.12 -17.98
C LEU A 166 -21.39 -0.11 -18.55
N SER A 167 -21.60 0.15 -19.86
CA SER A 167 -22.90 -0.12 -20.48
C SER A 167 -23.21 -1.62 -20.50
N LYS A 168 -22.22 -2.45 -20.86
CA LYS A 168 -22.38 -3.92 -20.90
C LYS A 168 -22.56 -4.56 -19.52
N LEU A 169 -21.94 -4.01 -18.48
CA LEU A 169 -22.16 -4.47 -17.10
C LEU A 169 -23.57 -4.11 -16.59
N GLY A 170 -24.14 -2.98 -17.04
CA GLY A 170 -25.51 -2.60 -16.72
C GLY A 170 -26.55 -3.50 -17.41
N GLU A 171 -26.29 -3.91 -18.66
CA GLU A 171 -27.13 -4.89 -19.38
C GLU A 171 -27.14 -6.26 -18.70
N ALA A 172 -26.03 -6.63 -18.04
CA ALA A 172 -25.90 -7.89 -17.30
C ALA A 172 -26.56 -7.86 -15.91
N GLY A 173 -27.40 -6.86 -15.60
CA GLY A 173 -28.16 -6.81 -14.35
C GLY A 173 -27.35 -6.46 -13.10
N LEU A 174 -26.07 -6.09 -13.25
CA LEU A 174 -25.27 -5.62 -12.11
C LEU A 174 -25.71 -4.20 -11.74
N GLN A 175 -25.99 -3.97 -10.47
CA GLN A 175 -26.33 -2.62 -10.00
C GLN A 175 -25.18 -1.66 -10.34
N ARG A 176 -25.50 -0.52 -10.98
CA ARG A 176 -24.51 0.48 -11.43
C ARG A 176 -23.52 0.88 -10.33
N GLY A 177 -23.95 0.89 -9.07
CA GLY A 177 -23.11 1.21 -7.91
C GLY A 177 -22.00 0.17 -7.65
N GLU A 178 -22.35 -1.13 -7.62
CA GLU A 178 -21.37 -2.21 -7.40
C GLU A 178 -20.39 -2.32 -8.57
N ALA A 179 -20.88 -2.24 -9.81
CA ALA A 179 -20.04 -2.29 -11.01
C ALA A 179 -19.00 -1.15 -11.03
N ALA A 180 -19.41 0.07 -10.64
CA ALA A 180 -18.52 1.22 -10.58
C ALA A 180 -17.44 1.07 -9.50
N ALA A 181 -17.78 0.54 -8.31
CA ALA A 181 -16.84 0.30 -7.23
C ALA A 181 -15.78 -0.75 -7.62
N HIS A 182 -16.21 -1.86 -8.23
CA HIS A 182 -15.28 -2.89 -8.70
C HIS A 182 -14.33 -2.39 -9.79
N ILE A 183 -14.83 -1.56 -10.71
CA ILE A 183 -14.00 -0.97 -11.76
C ILE A 183 -12.97 0.01 -11.19
N GLU A 184 -13.35 0.85 -10.22
CA GLU A 184 -12.41 1.77 -9.55
C GLU A 184 -11.32 1.01 -8.77
N ASP A 185 -11.67 -0.09 -8.10
CA ASP A 185 -10.67 -0.95 -7.45
C ASP A 185 -9.69 -1.55 -8.46
N VAL A 186 -10.18 -2.09 -9.58
CA VAL A 186 -9.32 -2.63 -10.65
C VAL A 186 -8.43 -1.54 -11.26
N ILE A 187 -8.95 -0.34 -11.48
CA ILE A 187 -8.16 0.80 -11.99
C ILE A 187 -7.10 1.23 -10.96
N SER A 188 -7.44 1.26 -9.67
CA SER A 188 -6.51 1.57 -8.59
C SER A 188 -5.38 0.55 -8.50
N GLN A 189 -5.70 -0.74 -8.57
CA GLN A 189 -4.70 -1.84 -8.63
C GLN A 189 -3.79 -1.70 -9.86
N LEU A 190 -4.34 -1.38 -11.02
CA LEU A 190 -3.56 -1.16 -12.25
C LEU A 190 -2.65 0.08 -12.15
N ARG A 191 -3.10 1.18 -11.55
CA ARG A 191 -2.27 2.38 -11.29
C ARG A 191 -1.14 2.11 -10.29
N GLY A 192 -1.39 1.29 -9.27
CA GLY A 192 -0.35 0.87 -8.31
C GLY A 192 0.74 0.03 -8.99
N ALA A 193 0.35 -0.89 -9.87
CA ALA A 193 1.26 -1.75 -10.59
C ALA A 193 2.16 -0.99 -11.61
N THR A 194 1.63 0.03 -12.29
CA THR A 194 2.39 0.82 -13.27
C THR A 194 3.45 1.70 -12.59
N LYS A 195 3.18 2.25 -11.40
CA LYS A 195 4.14 3.03 -10.63
C LYS A 195 5.36 2.20 -10.19
N HIS A 196 5.16 0.92 -9.87
CA HIS A 196 6.25 0.00 -9.56
C HIS A 196 7.09 -0.38 -10.79
N ARG A 197 6.46 -0.56 -11.96
CA ARG A 197 7.20 -0.85 -13.21
C ARG A 197 8.02 0.34 -13.69
N ALA A 198 7.50 1.57 -13.58
CA ALA A 198 8.24 2.78 -13.90
C ALA A 198 9.47 2.96 -13.01
N ARG A 199 9.30 2.76 -11.69
CA ARG A 199 10.44 2.79 -10.74
C ARG A 199 11.48 1.73 -11.04
N ARG A 200 11.08 0.48 -11.36
CA ARG A 200 12.03 -0.58 -11.74
C ARG A 200 12.80 -0.26 -13.01
N ARG A 201 12.17 0.34 -14.03
CA ARG A 201 12.86 0.76 -15.25
C ARG A 201 13.85 1.90 -15.00
N ALA A 202 13.47 2.90 -14.19
CA ALA A 202 14.37 3.99 -13.83
C ALA A 202 15.59 3.49 -13.04
N LEU A 203 15.38 2.56 -12.10
CA LEU A 203 16.45 1.98 -11.29
C LEU A 203 17.40 1.11 -12.14
N LEU A 204 16.86 0.38 -13.11
CA LEU A 204 17.67 -0.38 -14.07
C LEU A 204 18.51 0.53 -14.97
N GLY A 205 17.90 1.61 -15.50
CA GLY A 205 18.63 2.61 -16.29
C GLY A 205 19.76 3.26 -15.50
N PHE A 206 19.51 3.59 -14.23
CA PHE A 206 20.52 4.13 -13.33
C PHE A 206 21.66 3.13 -13.08
N MET A 207 21.36 1.86 -12.81
CA MET A 207 22.38 0.81 -12.63
C MET A 207 23.25 0.62 -13.88
N LEU A 208 22.66 0.63 -15.08
CA LEU A 208 23.41 0.51 -16.33
C LEU A 208 24.34 1.70 -16.57
N LEU A 209 23.88 2.91 -16.25
CA LEU A 209 24.71 4.12 -16.35
C LEU A 209 25.90 4.06 -15.38
N LEU A 210 25.67 3.58 -14.15
CA LEU A 210 26.70 3.41 -13.14
C LEU A 210 27.74 2.37 -13.56
N LEU A 211 27.29 1.26 -14.14
CA LEU A 211 28.17 0.22 -14.69
C LEU A 211 29.04 0.77 -15.84
N GLY A 212 28.44 1.58 -16.72
CA GLY A 212 29.18 2.26 -17.80
C GLY A 212 30.29 3.15 -17.28
N LEU A 213 30.01 3.98 -16.27
CA LEU A 213 31.00 4.85 -15.63
C LEU A 213 32.17 4.06 -15.01
N VAL A 214 31.87 2.96 -14.32
CA VAL A 214 32.89 2.09 -13.72
C VAL A 214 33.76 1.46 -14.81
N ALA A 215 33.16 0.99 -15.90
CA ALA A 215 33.89 0.43 -17.04
C ALA A 215 34.80 1.49 -17.69
N THR A 216 34.31 2.71 -17.93
CA THR A 216 35.12 3.80 -18.48
C THR A 216 36.29 4.17 -17.57
N ALA A 217 36.07 4.27 -16.26
CA ALA A 217 37.13 4.55 -15.30
C ALA A 217 38.18 3.43 -15.23
N TYR A 218 37.73 2.17 -15.37
CA TYR A 218 38.63 1.02 -15.40
C TYR A 218 39.49 1.00 -16.68
N PHE A 219 38.87 1.27 -17.84
CA PHE A 219 39.59 1.41 -19.10
C PHE A 219 40.62 2.55 -19.08
N ALA A 220 40.27 3.69 -18.49
CA ALA A 220 41.19 4.83 -18.38
C ALA A 220 42.45 4.50 -17.56
N LYS A 221 42.35 3.64 -16.54
CA LYS A 221 43.51 3.15 -15.77
C LYS A 221 44.34 2.11 -16.52
N PHE A 222 43.75 1.41 -17.48
CA PHE A 222 44.38 0.30 -18.19
C PHE A 222 45.02 0.71 -19.51
N ILE A 223 44.86 1.97 -19.96
CA ILE A 223 45.63 2.52 -21.08
C ILE A 223 46.98 2.98 -20.51
N PRO A 224 48.08 2.22 -20.70
CA PRO A 224 49.39 2.67 -20.26
C PRO A 224 49.73 3.97 -20.99
N SER A 225 50.03 5.01 -20.21
CA SER A 225 50.33 6.37 -20.66
C SER A 225 51.59 6.53 -21.52
N GLY A 226 52.15 5.44 -22.05
CA GLY A 226 53.43 5.40 -22.77
C GLY A 226 53.38 4.85 -24.20
N ILE A 227 52.22 4.47 -24.74
CA ILE A 227 52.15 3.90 -26.11
C ILE A 227 52.26 5.00 -27.18
N GLY A 228 51.88 6.25 -26.88
CA GLY A 228 51.89 7.35 -27.85
C GLY A 228 53.28 7.75 -28.35
N GLU A 229 54.32 7.73 -27.51
CA GLU A 229 55.66 8.19 -27.91
C GLU A 229 56.50 7.13 -28.62
N LYS A 230 56.34 5.84 -28.29
CA LYS A 230 57.16 4.78 -28.91
C LYS A 230 56.68 4.35 -30.30
N VAL A 231 55.42 4.58 -30.64
CA VAL A 231 54.86 4.21 -31.96
C VAL A 231 55.23 5.22 -33.05
N LEU A 232 55.47 6.49 -32.71
CA LEU A 232 55.92 7.51 -33.67
C LEU A 232 57.41 7.39 -34.07
N ALA A 233 58.23 6.68 -33.27
CA ALA A 233 59.65 6.49 -33.57
C ALA A 233 59.94 5.23 -34.42
N LEU A 234 58.97 4.32 -34.58
CA LEU A 234 59.13 3.09 -35.37
C LEU A 234 58.78 3.34 -36.84
N ARG A 235 59.70 3.97 -37.59
CA ARG A 235 59.77 3.80 -39.04
C ARG A 235 60.30 2.39 -39.33
N LEU A 236 59.45 1.37 -39.43
CA LEU A 236 59.89 0.04 -39.84
C LEU A 236 58.92 -0.65 -40.83
N PRO A 237 59.46 -1.29 -41.89
CA PRO A 237 58.74 -1.95 -42.99
C PRO A 237 58.30 -3.40 -42.66
N HIS A 238 57.99 -3.71 -41.40
CA HIS A 238 57.63 -5.07 -40.96
C HIS A 238 56.30 -5.06 -40.18
N ALA A 239 55.19 -4.92 -40.91
CA ALA A 239 53.84 -4.94 -40.36
C ALA A 239 53.46 -6.32 -39.76
N GLU A 240 54.12 -7.40 -40.16
CA GLU A 240 53.78 -8.77 -39.72
C GLU A 240 54.14 -9.06 -38.26
N GLN A 241 55.19 -8.47 -37.71
CA GLN A 241 55.58 -8.70 -36.31
C GLN A 241 54.68 -7.95 -35.31
N VAL A 242 54.06 -6.84 -35.73
CA VAL A 242 53.13 -6.06 -34.89
C VAL A 242 51.79 -6.78 -34.71
N LEU A 243 51.33 -7.53 -35.72
CA LEU A 243 50.10 -8.33 -35.65
C LEU A 243 50.23 -9.53 -34.69
N LEU A 244 51.40 -10.17 -34.62
CA LEU A 244 51.68 -11.26 -33.68
C LEU A 244 51.75 -10.76 -32.22
N PHE A 245 52.33 -9.59 -31.98
CA PHE A 245 52.43 -9.02 -30.62
C PHE A 245 51.09 -8.47 -30.09
N ALA A 246 50.20 -8.04 -30.98
CA ALA A 246 48.84 -7.61 -30.62
C ALA A 246 47.92 -8.79 -30.25
N GLY A 247 48.20 -10.01 -30.74
CA GLY A 247 47.37 -11.19 -30.50
C GLY A 247 47.35 -11.66 -29.04
N GLU A 248 48.50 -11.62 -28.34
CA GLU A 248 48.61 -12.20 -26.99
C GLU A 248 48.11 -11.27 -25.87
N HIS A 249 48.21 -9.95 -26.04
CA HIS A 249 47.84 -9.01 -24.98
C HIS A 249 46.38 -8.53 -25.00
N TRP A 250 45.67 -8.69 -26.12
CA TRP A 250 44.28 -8.22 -26.26
C TRP A 250 43.22 -9.30 -26.02
N LEU A 251 43.61 -10.57 -25.99
CA LEU A 251 42.68 -11.68 -25.82
C LEU A 251 41.99 -11.65 -24.44
N GLY A 252 42.72 -11.31 -23.38
CA GLY A 252 42.17 -11.22 -22.01
C GLY A 252 41.07 -10.16 -21.87
N PRO A 253 41.33 -8.89 -22.23
CA PRO A 253 40.32 -7.82 -22.18
C PRO A 253 39.11 -8.10 -23.08
N ALA A 254 39.31 -8.63 -24.29
CA ALA A 254 38.23 -8.96 -25.21
C ALA A 254 37.29 -10.04 -24.64
N VAL A 255 37.84 -11.09 -24.04
CA VAL A 255 37.06 -12.16 -23.40
C VAL A 255 36.29 -11.64 -22.18
N MET A 256 36.89 -10.75 -21.37
CA MET A 256 36.20 -10.09 -20.25
C MET A 256 35.00 -9.25 -20.70
N VAL A 257 35.16 -8.45 -21.76
CA VAL A 257 34.06 -7.64 -22.32
C VAL A 257 32.96 -8.51 -22.89
N LEU A 258 33.31 -9.58 -23.62
CA LEU A 258 32.34 -10.52 -24.17
C LEU A 258 31.56 -11.24 -23.05
N GLY A 259 32.26 -11.69 -22.00
CA GLY A 259 31.64 -12.31 -20.83
C GLY A 259 30.68 -11.38 -20.09
N ALA A 260 31.07 -10.10 -19.91
CA ALA A 260 30.21 -9.09 -19.32
C ALA A 260 28.94 -8.84 -20.15
N LEU A 261 29.05 -8.77 -21.48
CA LEU A 261 27.90 -8.61 -22.38
C LEU A 261 26.94 -9.80 -22.33
N VAL A 262 27.45 -11.04 -22.27
CA VAL A 262 26.63 -12.25 -22.14
C VAL A 262 25.89 -12.26 -20.79
N LEU A 263 26.57 -11.93 -19.69
CA LEU A 263 25.95 -11.83 -18.37
C LEU A 263 24.85 -10.77 -18.34
N LEU A 264 25.10 -9.61 -18.96
CA LEU A 264 24.13 -8.52 -19.05
C LEU A 264 22.89 -8.93 -19.86
N ALA A 265 23.09 -9.65 -20.97
CA ALA A 265 22.00 -10.17 -21.80
C ALA A 265 21.17 -11.23 -21.04
N ALA A 266 21.80 -12.10 -20.26
CA ALA A 266 21.12 -13.08 -19.41
C ALA A 266 20.29 -12.39 -18.31
N LEU A 267 20.88 -11.40 -17.63
CA LEU A 267 20.19 -10.61 -16.60
C LEU A 267 18.97 -9.87 -17.18
N PHE A 268 19.11 -9.35 -18.41
CA PHE A 268 18.04 -8.66 -19.10
C PHE A 268 16.87 -9.59 -19.48
N ARG A 269 17.17 -10.85 -19.86
CA ARG A 269 16.15 -11.89 -20.08
C ARG A 269 15.42 -12.24 -18.79
N LEU A 270 16.15 -12.41 -17.68
CA LEU A 270 15.57 -12.69 -16.36
C LEU A 270 14.63 -11.56 -15.91
N LEU A 271 15.04 -10.31 -16.10
CA LEU A 271 14.26 -9.12 -15.72
C LEU A 271 13.03 -8.87 -16.60
N ARG A 272 13.04 -9.32 -17.86
CA ARG A 272 11.86 -9.25 -18.74
C ARG A 272 10.78 -10.26 -18.37
N GLY A 273 11.05 -11.20 -17.45
CA GLY A 273 10.09 -12.22 -17.04
C GLY A 273 9.77 -13.16 -18.19
N ASP A 274 10.78 -13.54 -18.97
CA ASP A 274 10.61 -14.44 -20.10
C ASP A 274 10.20 -15.84 -19.57
N PRO A 275 8.98 -16.34 -19.88
CA PRO A 275 8.39 -17.52 -19.23
C PRO A 275 9.12 -18.83 -19.54
N ARG A 276 10.09 -18.82 -20.47
CA ARG A 276 10.87 -20.01 -20.87
C ARG A 276 11.91 -20.45 -19.84
N PHE A 277 12.24 -19.62 -18.84
CA PHE A 277 13.21 -19.93 -17.78
C PHE A 277 12.58 -20.44 -16.48
N ASN A 278 11.26 -20.67 -16.45
CA ASN A 278 10.53 -21.15 -15.27
C ASN A 278 10.04 -22.61 -15.44
N ARG A 279 10.78 -23.42 -16.21
CA ARG A 279 10.59 -24.87 -16.37
C ARG A 279 11.86 -25.60 -16.02
#